data_AF-V3ZM16-F1
#
_entry.id   AF-V3ZM16-F1
#
_cell.length_a   1.000
_cell.length_b   1.000
_cell.length_c   1.000
_cell.angle_alpha   90.00
_cell.angle_beta   90.00
_cell.angle_gamma   90.00
#
_symmetry.space_group_name_H-M   'P 1'
#
loop_
_entity.id
_entity.type
_entity.pdbx_description
1 polymer ?
#
loop_
_entity_poly.entity_id
_entity_poly.type
_entity_poly.pdbx_seq_one_letter_code
_entity_poly.pdbx_strand_id
1 'polypeptide(L)'
;MSVIVFYLQGNSNSLSTIDVSAGYIGLESYQPVFTAILMICSTYSCLTFWFITLVKHIVIDTHCKEKMFEAGVILMCIKTLPITIYTLLVTVQRYHLFVWTVFSPKVLYEGALLVLVSVISVLLVTTSVFLPICKIKS
;
A
#
# COMPACT_ATOMS: atom_id res chain seq x y z
N MET A 1 -8.77 4.08 -8.83
CA MET A 1 -9.66 4.40 -7.68
C MET A 1 -8.87 4.81 -6.44
N SER A 2 -7.89 4.02 -6.00
CA SER A 2 -7.13 4.24 -4.75
C SER A 2 -6.39 5.58 -4.65
N VAL A 3 -5.80 6.06 -5.75
CA VAL A 3 -5.11 7.38 -5.79
C VAL A 3 -6.08 8.56 -5.69
N ILE A 4 -7.28 8.43 -6.25
CA ILE A 4 -8.30 9.50 -6.21
C ILE A 4 -8.77 9.72 -4.77
N VAL A 5 -8.99 8.63 -4.05
CA VAL A 5 -9.45 8.68 -2.65
C VAL A 5 -8.40 9.29 -1.72
N PHE A 6 -7.11 9.06 -1.98
CA PHE A 6 -6.02 9.72 -1.26
C PHE A 6 -6.11 11.24 -1.33
N TYR A 7 -6.33 11.80 -2.52
CA TYR A 7 -6.49 13.25 -2.71
C TYR A 7 -7.82 13.78 -2.16
N LEU A 8 -8.89 13.00 -2.22
CA LEU A 8 -10.20 13.36 -1.63
C LEU A 8 -10.13 13.48 -0.10
N GLN A 9 -9.23 12.76 0.55
CA GLN A 9 -9.00 12.86 2.00
C GLN A 9 -8.15 14.09 2.39
N GLY A 10 -7.82 14.96 1.42
CA GLY A 10 -7.03 16.17 1.65
C GLY A 10 -5.52 15.93 1.70
N ASN A 11 -5.06 14.71 1.45
CA ASN A 11 -3.63 14.42 1.38
C ASN A 11 -3.02 15.00 0.09
N SER A 12 -1.76 15.42 0.17
CA SER A 12 -0.95 15.84 -0.96
C SER A 12 0.34 15.04 -1.03
N ASN A 13 1.14 15.22 -2.09
CA ASN A 13 2.47 14.61 -2.21
C ASN A 13 3.51 15.32 -1.31
N SER A 14 3.13 15.74 -0.11
CA SER A 14 3.96 16.38 0.90
C SER A 14 3.77 15.67 2.23
N LEU A 15 4.81 15.63 3.08
CA LEU A 15 4.69 15.10 4.44
C LEU A 15 3.87 16.02 5.36
N SER A 16 3.70 17.29 4.97
CA SER A 16 2.96 18.28 5.77
C SER A 16 1.45 18.05 5.80
N THR A 17 0.90 17.22 4.92
CA THR A 17 -0.54 16.90 4.89
C THR A 17 -0.90 15.69 5.74
N ILE A 18 0.08 15.00 6.30
CA ILE A 18 -0.18 13.89 7.23
C ILE A 18 -0.80 14.48 8.50
N ASP A 19 -1.93 13.91 8.92
CA ASP A 19 -2.60 14.32 10.14
C ASP A 19 -1.81 13.83 11.37
N VAL A 20 -0.97 14.73 11.90
CA VAL A 20 -0.20 14.49 13.13
C VAL A 20 -1.12 14.40 14.34
N SER A 21 -2.28 15.08 14.34
CA SER A 21 -3.20 15.10 15.48
C SER A 21 -3.78 13.71 15.77
N ALA A 22 -4.03 12.92 14.71
CA ALA A 22 -4.43 11.52 14.82
C ALA A 22 -3.42 10.66 15.61
N GLY A 23 -2.13 11.02 15.59
CA GLY A 23 -1.07 10.33 16.30
C GLY A 23 -1.07 10.51 17.82
N TYR A 24 -1.79 11.50 18.34
CA TYR A 24 -1.81 11.84 19.77
C TYR A 24 -3.13 11.51 20.45
N ILE A 25 -4.06 10.88 19.73
CA ILE A 25 -5.34 10.47 20.31
C ILE A 25 -5.08 9.45 21.43
N GLY A 26 -5.41 9.83 22.67
CA GLY A 26 -5.31 8.96 23.83
C GLY A 26 -3.90 8.82 24.44
N LEU A 27 -2.95 9.66 24.05
CA LEU A 27 -1.59 9.67 24.62
C LEU A 27 -1.40 10.86 25.57
N GLU A 28 -1.01 10.58 26.82
CA GLU A 28 -0.66 11.62 27.82
C GLU A 28 0.79 12.11 27.70
N SER A 29 1.67 11.28 27.13
CA SER A 29 3.08 11.60 26.92
C SER A 29 3.51 11.23 25.50
N TYR A 30 4.54 11.92 24.99
CA TYR A 30 5.08 11.63 23.67
C TYR A 30 5.74 10.24 23.64
N GLN A 31 5.12 9.31 22.91
CA GLN A 31 5.65 7.99 22.65
C GLN A 31 5.79 7.81 21.13
N PRO A 32 7.01 7.95 20.56
CA PRO A 32 7.21 8.10 19.12
C PRO A 32 6.65 6.92 18.31
N VAL A 33 6.74 5.70 18.84
CA VAL A 33 6.29 4.48 18.17
C VAL A 33 4.77 4.46 18.03
N PHE A 34 4.03 4.71 19.11
CA PHE A 34 2.56 4.70 19.09
C PHE A 34 2.01 5.82 18.22
N THR A 35 2.59 7.03 18.33
CA THR A 35 2.22 8.16 17.48
C THR A 35 2.43 7.85 16.00
N ALA A 36 3.57 7.23 15.63
CA ALA A 36 3.83 6.83 14.26
C ALA A 36 2.81 5.83 13.72
N ILE A 37 2.45 4.79 14.50
CA ILE A 37 1.48 3.78 14.09
C ILE A 37 0.11 4.40 13.85
N LEU A 38 -0.36 5.23 14.78
CA LEU A 38 -1.66 5.89 14.67
C LEU A 38 -1.74 6.84 13.46
N MET A 39 -0.69 7.61 13.19
CA MET A 39 -0.60 8.46 11.99
C MET A 39 -0.61 7.65 10.68
N ILE A 40 0.09 6.52 10.64
CA ILE A 40 0.10 5.63 9.46
C ILE A 40 -1.29 5.03 9.26
N CYS A 41 -1.91 4.53 10.33
CA CYS A 41 -3.26 3.97 10.27
C CYS A 41 -4.27 5.01 9.77
N SER A 42 -4.27 6.24 10.28
CA SER A 42 -5.20 7.28 9.84
C SER A 42 -4.98 7.68 8.37
N THR A 43 -3.72 7.81 7.95
CA THR A 43 -3.35 8.21 6.58
C THR A 43 -3.74 7.16 5.54
N TYR A 44 -3.57 5.87 5.86
CA TYR A 44 -3.82 4.76 4.92
C TYR A 44 -5.14 4.01 5.16
N SER A 45 -6.00 4.49 6.06
CA SER A 45 -7.27 3.83 6.44
C SER A 45 -8.13 3.48 5.23
N CYS A 46 -8.39 4.47 4.36
CA CYS A 46 -9.28 4.28 3.23
C CYS A 46 -8.71 3.33 2.17
N LEU A 47 -7.40 3.41 1.96
CA LEU A 47 -6.72 2.52 1.04
C LEU A 47 -6.70 1.07 1.55
N THR A 48 -6.48 0.88 2.85
CA THR A 48 -6.54 -0.43 3.51
C THR A 48 -7.92 -1.06 3.35
N PHE A 49 -8.99 -0.28 3.54
CA PHE A 49 -10.35 -0.75 3.34
C PHE A 49 -10.62 -1.23 1.90
N TRP A 50 -10.14 -0.49 0.91
CA TRP A 50 -10.28 -0.88 -0.50
C TRP A 50 -9.55 -2.21 -0.79
N PHE A 51 -8.33 -2.36 -0.27
CA PHE A 51 -7.58 -3.61 -0.42
C PHE A 51 -8.27 -4.80 0.24
N ILE A 52 -8.83 -4.64 1.44
CA ILE A 52 -9.60 -5.69 2.12
C ILE A 52 -10.80 -6.11 1.25
N THR A 53 -11.51 -5.15 0.67
CA THR A 53 -12.66 -5.43 -0.20
C THR A 53 -12.23 -6.17 -1.47
N LEU A 54 -11.12 -5.78 -2.08
CA LEU A 54 -10.55 -6.45 -3.26
C LEU A 54 -10.12 -7.89 -2.94
N VAL A 55 -9.44 -8.12 -1.81
CA VAL A 55 -9.05 -9.47 -1.37
C VAL A 55 -10.29 -10.32 -1.12
N LYS A 56 -11.29 -9.77 -0.44
CA LYS A 56 -12.56 -10.47 -0.20
C LYS A 56 -13.24 -10.86 -1.52
N HIS A 57 -13.31 -9.96 -2.49
CA HIS A 57 -13.87 -10.24 -3.81
C HIS A 57 -13.12 -11.38 -4.51
N ILE A 58 -11.78 -11.35 -4.50
CA ILE A 58 -10.95 -12.40 -5.11
C ILE A 58 -11.13 -13.74 -4.37
N VAL A 59 -11.08 -13.76 -3.04
CA VAL A 59 -11.16 -15.01 -2.27
C VAL A 59 -12.55 -15.65 -2.32
N ILE A 60 -13.61 -14.83 -2.29
CA ILE A 60 -15.00 -15.32 -2.25
C ILE A 60 -15.52 -15.64 -3.65
N ASP A 61 -15.33 -14.73 -4.63
CA ASP A 61 -15.96 -14.88 -5.95
C ASP A 61 -15.10 -15.70 -6.92
N THR A 62 -13.78 -15.76 -6.71
CA THR A 62 -12.90 -16.66 -7.49
C THR A 62 -12.48 -17.87 -6.67
N HIS A 63 -13.24 -18.96 -6.77
CA HIS A 63 -12.83 -20.28 -6.29
C HIS A 63 -11.71 -20.94 -7.12
N CYS A 64 -11.17 -20.23 -8.12
CA CYS A 64 -10.12 -20.70 -9.00
C CYS A 64 -8.75 -20.18 -8.54
N LYS A 65 -7.88 -21.11 -8.11
CA LYS A 65 -6.51 -20.80 -7.66
C LYS A 65 -5.69 -20.01 -8.67
N GLU A 66 -5.85 -20.30 -9.97
CA GLU A 66 -5.10 -19.66 -11.05
C GLU A 66 -5.36 -18.15 -11.06
N LYS A 67 -6.62 -17.73 -10.92
CA LYS A 67 -6.99 -16.31 -10.86
C LYS A 67 -6.49 -15.63 -9.59
N MET A 68 -6.46 -16.32 -8.46
CA MET A 68 -5.92 -15.79 -7.20
C MET A 68 -4.40 -15.57 -7.30
N PHE A 69 -3.69 -16.53 -7.88
CA PHE A 69 -2.24 -16.44 -8.10
C PHE A 69 -1.92 -15.33 -9.11
N GLU A 70 -2.61 -15.31 -10.25
CA GLU A 70 -2.46 -14.29 -11.29
C GLU A 70 -2.71 -12.89 -10.72
N ALA A 71 -3.79 -12.69 -9.96
CA ALA A 71 -4.08 -11.41 -9.32
C ALA A 71 -2.98 -10.99 -8.34
N GLY A 72 -2.46 -11.91 -7.52
CA GLY A 72 -1.35 -11.64 -6.60
C GLY A 72 -0.09 -11.17 -7.32
N VAL A 73 0.29 -11.84 -8.41
CA VAL A 73 1.46 -11.47 -9.23
C VAL A 73 1.24 -10.13 -9.95
N ILE A 74 0.07 -9.93 -10.56
CA ILE A 74 -0.27 -8.67 -11.24
C ILE A 74 -0.20 -7.49 -10.28
N LEU A 75 -0.74 -7.63 -9.07
CA LEU A 75 -0.68 -6.58 -8.04
C LEU A 75 0.77 -6.21 -7.68
N MET A 76 1.66 -7.20 -7.55
CA MET A 76 3.09 -6.95 -7.31
C MET A 76 3.75 -6.22 -8.48
N CYS A 77 3.50 -6.66 -9.72
CA CYS A 77 4.06 -6.05 -10.92
C CYS A 77 3.63 -4.59 -11.09
N ILE A 78 2.33 -4.32 -10.94
CA ILE A 78 1.76 -2.96 -11.07
C ILE A 78 2.37 -2.00 -10.04
N LYS A 79 2.71 -2.49 -8.83
CA LYS A 79 3.31 -1.64 -7.79
C LYS A 79 4.82 -1.52 -7.86
N THR A 80 5.51 -2.50 -8.44
CA THR A 80 6.97 -2.46 -8.61
C THR A 80 7.40 -1.54 -9.75
N LEU A 81 6.55 -1.35 -10.77
CA LEU A 81 6.85 -0.45 -11.89
C LEU A 81 6.99 1.04 -11.46
N PRO A 82 6.04 1.67 -10.74
CA PRO A 82 6.18 3.07 -10.34
C PRO A 82 7.34 3.28 -9.36
N ILE A 83 7.59 2.36 -8.43
CA ILE A 83 8.71 2.51 -7.47
C ILE A 83 10.07 2.45 -8.18
N THR A 84 10.21 1.60 -9.20
CA THR A 84 11.44 1.53 -10.00
C THR A 84 11.67 2.80 -10.80
N ILE A 85 10.61 3.39 -11.39
CA ILE A 85 10.69 4.70 -12.04
C ILE A 85 11.09 5.79 -11.03
N TYR A 86 10.45 5.86 -9.87
CA TYR A 86 10.77 6.90 -8.89
C TYR A 86 12.19 6.77 -8.33
N THR A 87 12.64 5.55 -8.05
CA THR A 87 14.02 5.31 -7.60
C THR A 87 15.02 5.66 -8.69
N LEU A 88 14.74 5.37 -9.96
CA LEU A 88 15.58 5.81 -11.09
C LEU A 88 15.65 7.34 -11.22
N LEU A 89 14.51 8.03 -11.06
CA LEU A 89 14.50 9.49 -11.10
C LEU A 89 15.32 10.10 -9.95
N VAL A 90 15.22 9.53 -8.74
CA VAL A 90 16.02 9.95 -7.58
C VAL A 90 17.51 9.67 -7.79
N THR A 91 17.89 8.56 -8.42
CA THR A 91 19.31 8.26 -8.70
C THR A 91 19.89 9.20 -9.74
N VAL A 92 19.13 9.55 -10.79
CA VAL A 92 19.56 10.52 -11.82
C VAL A 92 19.71 11.92 -11.23
N GLN A 93 18.76 12.35 -10.40
CA GLN A 93 18.73 13.69 -9.81
C GLN A 93 19.49 13.81 -8.47
N ARG A 94 20.30 12.80 -8.12
CA ARG A 94 20.96 12.70 -6.81
C ARG A 94 21.80 13.92 -6.42
N TYR A 95 22.39 14.62 -7.40
CA TYR A 95 23.26 15.78 -7.18
C TYR A 95 22.51 17.11 -7.07
N HIS A 96 21.19 17.13 -7.29
CA HIS A 96 20.40 18.33 -7.15
C HIS A 96 20.08 18.58 -5.67
N LEU A 97 20.40 19.77 -5.15
CA LEU A 97 20.30 20.13 -3.72
C LEU A 97 18.91 19.99 -3.08
N PHE A 98 17.86 19.71 -3.87
CA PHE A 98 16.47 19.59 -3.42
C PHE A 98 15.80 18.27 -3.84
N VAL A 99 16.57 17.29 -4.31
CA VAL A 99 15.99 15.99 -4.72
C VAL A 99 15.23 15.34 -3.57
N TRP A 100 15.79 15.35 -2.36
CA TRP A 100 15.16 14.70 -1.22
C TRP A 100 13.92 15.45 -0.73
N THR A 101 13.88 16.78 -0.77
CA THR A 101 12.70 17.53 -0.32
C THR A 101 11.51 17.35 -1.27
N VAL A 102 11.75 17.19 -2.58
CA VAL A 102 10.71 17.03 -3.59
C VAL A 102 10.28 15.57 -3.76
N PHE A 103 11.23 14.63 -3.74
CA PHE A 103 10.95 13.21 -4.04
C PHE A 103 10.76 12.34 -2.80
N SER A 104 11.34 12.68 -1.64
CA SER A 104 11.23 11.83 -0.43
C SER A 104 9.79 11.59 0.01
N PRO A 105 8.89 12.60 0.08
CA PRO A 105 7.51 12.35 0.48
C PRO A 105 6.85 11.31 -0.43
N LYS A 106 7.01 11.47 -1.75
CA LYS A 106 6.38 10.60 -2.74
C LYS A 106 6.92 9.18 -2.72
N VAL A 107 8.25 9.02 -2.61
CA VAL A 107 8.91 7.72 -2.50
C VAL A 107 8.52 7.02 -1.20
N LEU A 108 8.41 7.75 -0.08
CA LEU A 108 7.97 7.18 1.19
C LEU A 108 6.51 6.70 1.12
N TYR A 109 5.61 7.51 0.55
CA TYR A 109 4.21 7.09 0.38
C TYR A 109 4.12 5.82 -0.47
N GLU A 110 4.71 5.81 -1.67
CA GLU A 110 4.68 4.65 -2.55
C GLU A 110 5.41 3.43 -1.96
N GLY A 111 6.49 3.64 -1.19
CA GLY A 111 7.21 2.59 -0.48
C GLY A 111 6.39 1.92 0.60
N ALA A 112 5.67 2.70 1.43
CA ALA A 112 4.75 2.14 2.42
C ALA A 112 3.61 1.34 1.75
N LEU A 113 3.10 1.83 0.61
CA LEU A 113 2.09 1.10 -0.17
C LEU A 113 2.63 -0.18 -0.78
N LEU A 114 3.89 -0.19 -1.23
CA LEU A 114 4.55 -1.38 -1.74
C LEU A 114 4.63 -2.47 -0.65
N VAL A 115 5.00 -2.10 0.57
CA VAL A 115 5.04 -3.03 1.71
C VAL A 115 3.66 -3.60 2.01
N LEU A 116 2.62 -2.77 2.04
CA LEU A 116 1.25 -3.24 2.28
C LEU A 116 0.78 -4.19 1.17
N VAL A 117 1.02 -3.83 -0.10
CA VAL A 117 0.62 -4.67 -1.24
C VAL A 117 1.43 -5.96 -1.30
N SER A 118 2.71 -5.95 -0.96
CA SER A 118 3.54 -7.16 -0.95
C SER A 118 3.11 -8.16 0.14
N VAL A 119 2.72 -7.67 1.32
CA VAL A 119 2.15 -8.53 2.37
C VAL A 119 0.86 -9.18 1.86
N ILE A 120 -0.05 -8.40 1.25
CA ILE A 120 -1.32 -8.92 0.74
C ILE A 120 -1.12 -9.92 -0.40
N SER A 121 -0.22 -9.63 -1.34
CA SER A 121 0.03 -10.52 -2.47
C SER A 121 0.65 -11.85 -2.03
N VAL A 122 1.55 -11.84 -1.03
CA VAL A 122 2.09 -13.06 -0.43
C VAL A 122 0.99 -13.87 0.27
N LEU A 123 0.06 -13.22 0.98
CA LEU A 123 -1.09 -13.90 1.59
C LEU A 123 -2.02 -14.52 0.52
N LEU A 124 -2.28 -13.82 -0.59
CA LEU A 124 -3.07 -14.35 -1.70
C LEU A 124 -2.39 -15.55 -2.38
N VAL A 125 -1.09 -15.47 -2.62
CA VAL A 125 -0.32 -16.57 -3.24
C VAL A 125 -0.22 -17.77 -2.30
N THR A 126 0.01 -17.57 -1.01
CA THR A 126 0.03 -18.68 -0.05
C THR A 126 -1.33 -19.35 0.04
N THR A 127 -2.42 -18.60 0.15
CA THR A 127 -3.79 -19.17 0.18
C THR A 127 -4.14 -19.95 -1.10
N SER A 128 -3.72 -19.49 -2.28
CA SER A 128 -3.97 -20.22 -3.54
C SER A 128 -3.19 -21.54 -3.63
N VAL A 129 -2.00 -21.62 -3.02
CA VAL A 129 -1.21 -22.84 -2.89
C VAL A 129 -1.86 -23.83 -1.90
N PHE A 130 -2.36 -23.35 -0.76
CA PHE A 130 -2.94 -24.19 0.30
C PHE A 130 -4.36 -24.69 0.02
N LEU A 131 -5.16 -23.99 -0.80
CA LEU A 131 -6.46 -24.51 -1.21
C LEU A 131 -6.27 -25.86 -1.95
N PRO A 132 -7.10 -26.89 -1.78
CA PRO A 132 -7.10 -28.07 -2.66
C PRO A 132 -7.69 -27.72 -4.03
N ILE A 133 -7.35 -28.47 -5.09
CA ILE A 133 -7.88 -28.24 -6.45
C ILE A 133 -9.41 -28.35 -6.39
N CYS A 134 -10.12 -27.22 -6.56
CA CYS A 134 -11.56 -27.25 -6.71
C CYS A 134 -11.87 -27.90 -8.06
N LYS A 135 -12.16 -29.22 -8.06
CA LYS A 135 -12.73 -29.89 -9.22
C LYS A 135 -14.11 -29.26 -9.47
N ILE A 136 -14.21 -28.48 -10.54
CA ILE A 136 -15.49 -28.07 -11.12
C ILE A 136 -16.29 -29.35 -11.40
N LYS A 137 -17.42 -29.50 -10.70
CA LYS A 137 -18.43 -30.49 -11.08
C LYS A 137 -19.22 -29.86 -12.23
N SER A 138 -19.02 -30.45 -13.42
CA SER A 138 -19.78 -30.16 -14.65
C SER A 138 -21.27 -30.42 -14.46
#